data_AF-A0AAV5U0F4-F1
#
_entry.id   AF-A0AAV5U0F4-F1
#
_cell.length_a   1.000
_cell.length_b   1.000
_cell.length_c   1.000
_cell.angle_alpha   90.00
_cell.angle_beta   90.00
_cell.angle_gamma   90.00
#
_symmetry.space_group_name_H-M   'P 1'
#
loop_
_entity.id
_entity.type
_entity.pdbx_description
1 polymer ?
#
loop_
_entity_poly.entity_id
_entity_poly.type
_entity_poly.pdbx_seq_one_letter_code
_entity_poly.pdbx_strand_id
1 'polypeptide(L)'
;QVDRFTIAEIQVIRESFSLFCLTSQYIGSSSQLRCILRSLGIPITHDDSVKYFESAESPIDMEGVLEIVWKENNASEDPLDEVKSALVAASNGTHLIEAIDLARILETTGEKLRPQETDAILNDLSPDGEPIPVNVLIDFLERQLY
;
A
#
# COMPACT_ATOMS: atom_id res chain seq x y z
N GLN A 1 -23.97 -16.06 2.71
CA GLN A 1 -23.83 -14.74 2.03
C GLN A 1 -22.88 -14.96 0.86
N VAL A 2 -23.31 -14.79 -0.39
CA VAL A 2 -22.50 -15.18 -1.59
C VAL A 2 -22.43 -14.08 -2.66
N ASP A 3 -23.03 -12.90 -2.46
CA ASP A 3 -23.20 -11.90 -3.54
C ASP A 3 -22.16 -10.77 -3.60
N ARG A 4 -21.02 -10.87 -2.89
CA ARG A 4 -20.02 -9.77 -2.85
C ARG A 4 -18.83 -9.94 -3.79
N PHE A 5 -18.58 -11.17 -4.25
CA PHE A 5 -17.47 -11.50 -5.13
C PHE A 5 -17.92 -12.52 -6.16
N THR A 6 -17.36 -12.42 -7.35
CA THR A 6 -17.45 -13.46 -8.37
C THR A 6 -16.66 -14.70 -7.96
N ILE A 7 -17.01 -15.85 -8.54
CA ILE A 7 -16.29 -17.11 -8.30
C ILE A 7 -14.79 -16.97 -8.65
N ALA A 8 -14.48 -16.23 -9.71
CA ALA A 8 -13.11 -15.97 -10.15
C ALA A 8 -12.33 -15.16 -9.12
N GLU A 9 -12.90 -14.08 -8.58
CA GLU A 9 -12.25 -13.29 -7.53
C GLU A 9 -12.02 -14.12 -6.27
N ILE A 10 -12.99 -14.92 -5.85
CA ILE A 10 -12.83 -15.82 -4.70
C ILE A 10 -11.71 -16.84 -4.97
N GLN A 11 -11.54 -17.32 -6.21
CA GLN A 11 -10.43 -18.19 -6.59
C GLN A 11 -9.07 -17.49 -6.43
N VAL A 12 -8.92 -16.29 -6.97
CA VAL A 12 -7.68 -15.52 -6.86
C VAL A 12 -7.34 -15.23 -5.39
N ILE A 13 -8.31 -14.77 -4.59
CA ILE A 13 -8.11 -14.48 -3.17
C ILE A 13 -7.69 -15.75 -2.41
N ARG A 14 -8.30 -16.91 -2.74
CA ARG A 14 -7.98 -18.19 -2.10
C ARG A 14 -6.59 -18.68 -2.48
N GLU A 15 -6.20 -18.50 -3.73
CA GLU A 15 -4.85 -18.86 -4.20
C GLU A 15 -3.81 -18.01 -3.46
N SER A 16 -3.99 -16.69 -3.39
CA SER A 16 -3.15 -15.79 -2.60
C SER A 16 -3.11 -16.20 -1.12
N PHE A 17 -4.26 -16.48 -0.51
CA PHE A 17 -4.32 -16.94 0.88
C PHE A 17 -3.49 -18.22 1.08
N SER A 18 -3.69 -19.21 0.21
CA SER A 18 -3.01 -20.51 0.29
C SER A 18 -1.49 -20.39 0.10
N LEU A 19 -1.03 -19.46 -0.75
CA LEU A 19 0.39 -19.19 -0.97
C LEU A 19 1.11 -18.67 0.28
N PHE A 20 0.44 -17.81 1.07
CA PHE A 20 1.04 -17.21 2.26
C PHE A 20 0.69 -17.94 3.58
N CYS A 21 -0.33 -18.81 3.57
CA CYS A 21 -0.79 -19.62 4.69
C CYS A 21 -0.63 -21.14 4.41
N LEU A 22 0.54 -21.58 3.96
CA LEU A 22 0.81 -22.97 3.54
C LEU A 22 0.51 -24.04 4.61
N THR A 23 0.66 -23.70 5.89
CA THR A 23 0.61 -24.65 7.02
C THR A 23 -0.54 -24.41 7.97
N SER A 24 -1.37 -23.40 7.72
CA SER A 24 -2.40 -22.91 8.65
C SER A 24 -3.67 -22.54 7.91
N GLN A 25 -4.82 -22.77 8.55
CA GLN A 25 -6.10 -22.27 8.07
C GLN A 25 -6.33 -20.78 8.41
N TYR A 26 -5.39 -20.17 9.13
CA TYR A 26 -5.46 -18.81 9.64
C TYR A 26 -4.20 -18.01 9.30
N ILE A 27 -4.36 -16.70 9.17
CA ILE A 27 -3.27 -15.73 9.13
C ILE A 27 -2.54 -15.74 10.47
N GLY A 28 -1.22 -15.96 10.45
CA GLY A 28 -0.39 -16.00 11.65
C GLY A 28 0.25 -14.66 12.04
N SER A 29 0.21 -13.66 11.15
CA SER A 29 0.80 -12.34 11.41
C SER A 29 0.21 -11.24 10.51
N SER A 30 0.29 -9.99 10.96
CA SER A 30 -0.05 -8.81 10.13
C SER A 30 0.79 -8.73 8.84
N SER A 31 2.05 -9.20 8.87
CA SER A 31 2.89 -9.30 7.68
C SER A 31 2.32 -10.24 6.62
N GLN A 32 1.80 -11.41 7.02
CA GLN A 32 1.13 -12.33 6.09
C GLN A 32 -0.12 -11.70 5.48
N LEU A 33 -0.93 -11.00 6.30
CA LEU A 33 -2.10 -10.27 5.82
C LEU A 33 -1.71 -9.22 4.76
N ARG A 34 -0.66 -8.42 5.02
CA ARG A 34 -0.14 -7.45 4.04
C ARG A 34 0.29 -8.10 2.74
N CYS A 35 1.05 -9.21 2.82
CA CYS A 35 1.51 -9.91 1.62
C CYS A 35 0.34 -10.40 0.77
N ILE A 36 -0.71 -10.94 1.39
CA ILE A 36 -1.92 -11.38 0.68
C ILE A 36 -2.59 -10.19 0.01
N LEU A 37 -2.89 -9.11 0.74
CA LEU A 37 -3.59 -7.95 0.19
C LEU A 37 -2.79 -7.28 -0.95
N ARG A 38 -1.48 -7.11 -0.80
CA ARG A 38 -0.61 -6.57 -1.87
C ARG A 38 -0.56 -7.49 -3.08
N SER A 39 -0.57 -8.81 -2.90
CA SER A 39 -0.61 -9.75 -4.03
C SER A 39 -1.92 -9.66 -4.82
N LEU A 40 -2.98 -9.12 -4.20
CA LEU A 40 -4.28 -8.87 -4.83
C LEU A 40 -4.38 -7.46 -5.43
N GLY A 41 -3.29 -6.67 -5.40
CA GLY A 41 -3.27 -5.30 -5.87
C GLY A 41 -3.94 -4.30 -4.92
N ILE A 42 -4.23 -4.70 -3.67
CA ILE A 42 -4.89 -3.84 -2.68
C ILE A 42 -3.79 -3.09 -1.92
N PRO A 43 -3.71 -1.75 -2.06
CA PRO A 43 -2.72 -0.96 -1.35
C PRO A 43 -3.11 -0.88 0.12
N ILE A 44 -2.35 -1.55 0.99
CA ILE A 44 -2.53 -1.47 2.44
C ILE A 44 -1.24 -1.02 3.14
N THR A 45 -1.40 -0.12 4.11
CA THR A 45 -0.29 0.39 4.93
C THR A 45 0.15 -0.64 5.98
N HIS A 46 1.37 -0.44 6.50
CA HIS A 46 1.85 -1.20 7.65
C HIS A 46 0.86 -1.13 8.82
N ASP A 47 0.39 0.06 9.16
CA ASP A 47 -0.39 0.29 10.37
C ASP A 47 -1.82 -0.23 10.22
N ASP A 48 -2.44 -0.11 9.04
CA ASP A 48 -3.78 -0.64 8.81
C ASP A 48 -3.80 -2.16 8.88
N SER A 49 -2.81 -2.83 8.34
CA SER A 49 -2.72 -4.29 8.45
C SER A 49 -2.45 -4.78 9.88
N VAL A 50 -1.69 -4.02 10.68
CA VAL A 50 -1.53 -4.30 12.11
C VAL A 50 -2.87 -4.11 12.81
N LYS A 51 -3.57 -3.00 12.52
CA LYS A 51 -4.89 -2.71 13.07
C LYS A 51 -5.91 -3.79 12.73
N TYR A 52 -5.98 -4.26 11.48
CA TYR A 52 -6.86 -5.37 11.10
C TYR A 52 -6.51 -6.66 11.86
N PHE A 53 -5.22 -6.95 12.01
CA PHE A 53 -4.76 -8.15 12.70
C PHE A 53 -5.03 -8.11 14.21
N GLU A 54 -4.82 -6.96 14.86
CA GLU A 54 -4.98 -6.79 16.31
C GLU A 54 -6.44 -6.56 16.74
N SER A 55 -7.27 -5.97 15.86
CA SER A 55 -8.70 -5.74 16.15
C SER A 55 -9.59 -6.94 15.83
N ALA A 56 -9.05 -8.02 15.25
CA ALA A 56 -9.81 -9.21 14.96
C ALA A 56 -10.20 -9.95 16.26
N GLU A 57 -11.50 -10.16 16.46
CA GLU A 57 -12.02 -10.90 17.63
C GLU A 57 -11.66 -12.39 17.60
N SER A 58 -11.34 -12.92 16.42
CA SER A 58 -10.95 -14.31 16.16
C SER A 58 -9.78 -14.37 15.17
N PRO A 59 -9.03 -15.49 15.13
CA PRO A 59 -8.00 -15.68 14.11
C PRO A 59 -8.57 -15.47 12.71
N ILE A 60 -7.89 -14.65 11.90
CA ILE A 60 -8.35 -14.30 10.56
C ILE A 60 -8.19 -15.52 9.66
N ASP A 61 -9.31 -16.09 9.21
CA ASP A 61 -9.37 -17.16 8.22
C ASP A 61 -9.67 -16.59 6.82
N MET A 62 -9.96 -17.47 5.87
CA MET A 62 -10.30 -17.07 4.49
C MET A 62 -11.54 -16.15 4.43
N GLU A 63 -12.53 -16.35 5.30
CA GLU A 63 -13.73 -15.51 5.33
C GLU A 63 -13.39 -14.11 5.87
N GLY A 64 -12.55 -14.04 6.90
CA GLY A 64 -11.99 -12.78 7.39
C GLY A 64 -11.20 -12.02 6.32
N VAL A 65 -10.41 -12.71 5.49
CA VAL A 65 -9.70 -12.06 4.38
C VAL A 65 -10.67 -11.53 3.32
N LEU A 66 -11.72 -12.27 2.96
CA LEU A 66 -12.75 -11.77 2.03
C LEU A 66 -13.43 -10.50 2.55
N GLU A 67 -13.71 -10.43 3.84
CA GLU A 67 -14.31 -9.24 4.45
C GLU A 67 -13.36 -8.03 4.41
N ILE A 68 -12.07 -8.24 4.68
CA ILE A 68 -11.06 -7.17 4.61
C ILE A 68 -10.89 -6.70 3.16
N VAL A 69 -10.74 -7.63 2.21
CA VAL A 69 -10.66 -7.31 0.77
C VAL A 69 -11.87 -6.49 0.32
N TRP A 70 -13.06 -6.88 0.78
CA TRP A 70 -14.29 -6.17 0.43
C TRP A 70 -14.28 -4.74 0.99
N LYS A 71 -13.88 -4.56 2.25
CA LYS A 71 -13.79 -3.23 2.89
C LYS A 71 -12.80 -2.31 2.17
N GLU A 72 -11.60 -2.80 1.85
CA GLU A 72 -10.57 -2.00 1.19
C GLU A 72 -10.97 -1.64 -0.25
N ASN A 73 -11.53 -2.58 -1.01
CA ASN A 73 -11.99 -2.31 -2.38
C ASN A 73 -13.21 -1.37 -2.45
N ASN A 74 -13.96 -1.25 -1.36
CA ASN A 74 -15.13 -0.38 -1.26
C ASN A 74 -14.87 0.82 -0.34
N ALA A 75 -13.60 1.10 0.00
CA ALA A 75 -13.23 2.32 0.68
C ALA A 75 -13.64 3.51 -0.20
N SER A 76 -14.22 4.53 0.43
CA SER A 76 -14.78 5.69 -0.29
C SER A 76 -13.73 6.64 -0.85
N GLU A 77 -12.47 6.45 -0.51
CA GLU A 77 -11.36 7.36 -0.79
C GLU A 77 -10.34 6.64 -1.67
N ASP A 78 -9.99 7.25 -2.80
CA ASP A 78 -8.96 6.70 -3.69
C ASP A 78 -7.60 6.85 -2.98
N PRO A 79 -6.85 5.75 -2.77
CA PRO A 79 -5.54 5.81 -2.14
C PRO A 79 -4.59 6.78 -2.84
N LEU A 80 -4.73 6.96 -4.16
CA LEU A 80 -3.92 7.91 -4.91
C LEU A 80 -4.29 9.37 -4.58
N ASP A 81 -5.56 9.67 -4.31
CA ASP A 81 -6.00 11.02 -3.93
C ASP A 81 -5.47 11.42 -2.55
N GLU A 82 -5.37 10.46 -1.62
CA GLU A 82 -4.74 10.67 -0.31
C GLU A 82 -3.24 10.99 -0.48
N VAL A 83 -2.53 10.20 -1.30
CA VAL A 83 -1.11 10.43 -1.59
C VAL A 83 -0.90 11.77 -2.30
N LYS A 84 -1.73 12.11 -3.28
CA LYS A 84 -1.70 13.42 -3.98
C LYS A 84 -1.84 14.57 -2.97
N SER A 85 -2.81 14.47 -2.07
CA SER A 85 -3.05 15.47 -1.03
C SER A 85 -1.86 15.61 -0.07
N ALA A 86 -1.26 14.49 0.34
CA ALA A 86 -0.08 14.46 1.19
C ALA A 86 1.13 15.11 0.52
N LEU A 87 1.37 14.85 -0.77
CA LEU A 87 2.46 15.46 -1.53
C LEU A 87 2.28 16.97 -1.69
N VAL A 88 1.06 17.45 -1.95
CA VAL A 88 0.77 18.89 -1.99
C VAL A 88 1.03 19.53 -0.64
N ALA A 89 0.62 18.89 0.46
CA ALA A 89 0.90 19.36 1.81
C ALA A 89 2.41 19.41 2.10
N ALA A 90 3.17 18.38 1.70
CA ALA A 90 4.63 18.32 1.84
C ALA A 90 5.36 19.43 1.07
N SER A 91 4.80 19.88 -0.07
CA SER A 91 5.35 21.00 -0.84
C SER A 91 5.16 22.38 -0.20
N ASN A 92 4.49 22.48 0.94
CA ASN A 92 4.10 23.74 1.59
C ASN A 92 3.37 24.71 0.63
N GLY A 93 2.60 24.19 -0.32
CA GLY A 93 1.87 24.98 -1.31
C GLY A 93 2.70 25.53 -2.47
N THR A 94 3.99 25.17 -2.57
CA THR A 94 4.86 25.57 -3.69
C THR A 94 4.74 24.64 -4.90
N HIS A 95 4.13 23.46 -4.73
CA HIS A 95 4.10 22.36 -5.71
C HIS A 95 5.49 21.84 -6.14
N LEU A 96 6.53 22.17 -5.36
CA LEU A 96 7.89 21.65 -5.50
C LEU A 96 8.28 20.98 -4.19
N ILE A 97 8.99 19.85 -4.27
CA ILE A 97 9.53 19.14 -3.11
C ILE A 97 11.04 19.00 -3.31
N GLU A 98 11.83 19.48 -2.35
CA GLU A 98 13.28 19.30 -2.37
C GLU A 98 13.61 17.81 -2.29
N ALA A 99 14.57 17.34 -3.09
CA ALA A 99 14.94 15.92 -3.14
C ALA A 99 15.32 15.38 -1.74
N ILE A 100 16.00 16.19 -0.93
CA ILE A 100 16.38 15.84 0.45
C ILE A 100 15.17 15.72 1.40
N ASP A 101 14.13 16.54 1.19
CA ASP A 101 12.91 16.45 1.99
C ASP A 101 12.09 15.23 1.60
N LEU A 102 12.00 14.92 0.31
CA LEU A 102 11.40 13.68 -0.16
C LEU A 102 12.15 12.46 0.39
N ALA A 103 13.48 12.47 0.34
CA ALA A 103 14.32 11.42 0.91
C ALA A 103 13.99 11.18 2.39
N ARG A 104 13.96 12.27 3.16
CA ARG A 104 13.66 12.24 4.58
C ARG A 104 12.27 11.68 4.86
N ILE A 105 11.26 12.06 4.07
CA ILE A 105 9.89 11.53 4.23
C ILE A 105 9.90 10.01 4.02
N LEU A 106 10.49 9.54 2.91
CA LEU A 106 10.55 8.11 2.54
C LEU A 106 11.33 7.25 3.55
N GLU A 107 12.36 7.81 4.18
CA GLU A 107 13.19 7.08 5.16
C GLU A 107 12.61 7.08 6.58
N THR A 108 11.68 7.99 6.89
CA THR A 108 11.19 8.19 8.27
C THR A 108 9.72 7.83 8.47
N THR A 109 8.91 7.84 7.42
CA THR A 109 7.45 7.73 7.50
C THR A 109 6.98 6.36 6.99
N GLY A 110 6.03 5.74 7.69
CA GLY A 110 5.41 4.47 7.28
C GLY A 110 6.41 3.32 7.12
N GLU A 111 6.37 2.65 5.97
CA GLU A 111 7.35 1.63 5.58
C GLU A 111 8.64 2.29 5.10
N LYS A 112 9.54 2.50 6.06
CA LYS A 112 10.81 3.18 5.86
C LYS A 112 11.65 2.50 4.78
N LEU A 113 12.00 3.27 3.76
CA LEU A 113 12.97 2.85 2.76
C LEU A 113 14.39 3.00 3.32
N ARG A 114 15.28 2.12 2.88
CA ARG A 114 16.71 2.28 3.16
C ARG A 114 17.27 3.38 2.26
N PRO A 115 18.36 4.06 2.66
CA PRO A 115 18.97 5.11 1.84
C PRO A 115 19.25 4.68 0.41
N GLN A 116 19.68 3.43 0.17
CA GLN A 116 19.94 2.93 -1.18
C GLN A 116 18.67 2.81 -2.04
N GLU A 117 17.52 2.51 -1.43
CA GLU A 117 16.23 2.41 -2.12
C GLU A 117 15.72 3.83 -2.43
N THR A 118 15.87 4.74 -1.48
CA THR A 118 15.57 6.16 -1.65
C THR A 118 16.42 6.79 -2.75
N ASP A 119 17.74 6.55 -2.76
CA ASP A 119 18.66 7.05 -3.78
C ASP A 119 18.27 6.57 -5.19
N ALA A 120 17.82 5.32 -5.33
CA ALA A 120 17.36 4.80 -6.62
C ALA A 120 16.13 5.57 -7.12
N ILE A 121 15.16 5.82 -6.25
CA ILE A 121 13.95 6.60 -6.57
C ILE A 121 14.32 8.05 -6.94
N LEU A 122 15.22 8.67 -6.18
CA LEU A 122 15.63 10.05 -6.43
C LEU A 122 16.47 10.20 -7.70
N ASN A 123 17.28 9.22 -8.07
CA ASN A 123 18.01 9.25 -9.35
C ASN A 123 17.06 9.26 -10.56
N ASP A 124 15.91 8.60 -10.46
CA ASP A 124 14.91 8.60 -11.53
C ASP A 124 14.11 9.92 -11.60
N LEU A 125 13.90 10.57 -10.45
CA LEU A 125 13.03 11.76 -10.32
C LEU A 125 13.79 13.08 -10.33
N SER A 126 15.03 13.09 -9.85
CA SER A 126 15.90 14.25 -9.70
C SER A 126 17.38 13.84 -9.81
N PRO A 127 17.84 13.45 -11.01
CA PRO A 127 19.22 13.02 -11.23
C PRO A 127 20.25 14.10 -10.89
N ASP A 128 19.87 15.38 -11.04
CA ASP A 128 20.74 16.53 -10.77
C ASP A 128 20.51 17.15 -9.37
N GLY A 129 19.62 16.56 -8.55
CA GLY A 129 19.27 17.07 -7.22
C GLY A 129 18.39 18.33 -7.24
N GLU A 130 17.74 18.62 -8.37
CA GLU A 130 16.77 19.71 -8.50
C GLU A 130 15.48 19.42 -7.72
N PRO A 131 14.74 20.47 -7.29
CA PRO A 131 13.43 20.30 -6.69
C PRO A 131 12.47 19.58 -7.63
N ILE A 132 11.74 18.59 -7.09
CA ILE A 132 10.86 17.72 -7.86
C ILE A 132 9.46 18.34 -7.91
N PRO A 133 8.89 18.60 -9.10
CA PRO A 133 7.50 19.02 -9.22
C PRO A 133 6.52 17.95 -8.74
N VAL A 134 5.52 18.34 -7.95
CA VAL A 134 4.53 17.40 -7.40
C VAL A 134 3.82 16.59 -8.50
N ASN A 135 3.54 17.18 -9.66
CA ASN A 135 2.94 16.48 -10.78
C ASN A 135 3.86 15.39 -11.36
N VAL A 136 5.18 15.58 -11.35
CA VAL A 136 6.12 14.54 -11.79
C VAL A 136 6.10 13.35 -10.84
N LEU A 137 5.98 13.58 -9.54
CA LEU A 137 5.81 12.51 -8.54
C LEU A 137 4.50 11.75 -8.76
N ILE A 138 3.42 12.48 -9.03
CA ILE A 138 2.12 11.88 -9.32
C ILE A 138 2.19 11.00 -10.58
N ASP A 139 2.74 11.54 -11.67
CA ASP A 139 2.91 10.80 -12.93
C ASP A 139 3.78 9.55 -12.73
N PHE A 140 4.82 9.65 -11.90
CA PHE A 140 5.66 8.53 -11.53
C PHE A 140 4.86 7.45 -10.79
N LEU A 141 4.06 7.83 -9.79
CA LEU A 141 3.23 6.89 -9.03
C LEU A 141 2.15 6.23 -9.89
N GLU A 142 1.49 6.99 -10.76
CA GLU A 142 0.48 6.45 -11.68
C GLU A 142 1.07 5.39 -12.63
N ARG A 143 2.32 5.57 -13.11
CA ARG A 143 3.01 4.57 -13.95
C ARG A 143 3.41 3.30 -13.21
N GLN A 144 3.47 3.31 -11.88
CA GLN A 144 3.79 2.11 -11.09
C GLN A 144 2.53 1.32 -10.73
N LEU A 145 1.35 1.93 -10.82
CA LEU A 145 0.06 1.33 -10.49
C LEU A 145 -0.67 0.76 -11.72
N TYR A 146 -0.24 1.09 -12.95
CA TYR A 146 -0.82 0.66 -14.23
C TYR A 146 0.26 0.20 -15.22
#